data_AF-A0A6N3A695-F1
#
_entry.id   AF-A0A6N3A695-F1
#
_cell.length_a   1.000
_cell.length_b   1.000
_cell.length_c   1.000
_cell.angle_alpha   90.00
_cell.angle_beta   90.00
_cell.angle_gamma   90.00
#
_symmetry.space_group_name_H-M   'P 1'
#
loop_
_entity.id
_entity.type
_entity.pdbx_description
1 polymer ?
#
loop_
_entity_poly.entity_id
_entity_poly.type
_entity_poly.pdbx_seq_one_letter_code
_entity_poly.pdbx_strand_id
1 'polypeptide(L)'
;MDRLEKQEVLPTLKTLLEKIEKDGTVEVYAYEKDAIKQVIEQYGTGERPMSAYFSLENWLYEQKEKSVEIKSAMLWGGLWVVKHMGCINWNTMREMYGEFMSKHMDLR
;
A
#
# COMPACT_ATOMS: atom_id res chain seq x y z
N MET A 1 7.90 19.15 -16.23
CA MET A 1 6.63 18.57 -15.75
C MET A 1 6.68 18.62 -14.24
N ASP A 2 5.85 19.46 -13.62
CA ASP A 2 5.69 19.44 -12.17
C ASP A 2 5.08 18.11 -11.74
N ARG A 3 5.61 17.56 -10.65
CA ARG A 3 5.19 16.27 -10.11
C ARG A 3 3.91 16.51 -9.32
N LEU A 4 2.81 15.83 -9.69
CA LEU A 4 1.55 15.91 -8.95
C LEU A 4 1.77 15.59 -7.48
N GLU A 5 1.15 16.37 -6.60
CA GLU A 5 1.11 16.00 -5.19
C GLU A 5 0.25 14.76 -5.01
N LYS A 6 0.59 13.92 -4.02
CA LYS A 6 -0.06 12.61 -3.82
C LYS A 6 -1.59 12.69 -3.65
N GLN A 7 -2.06 13.80 -3.08
CA GLN A 7 -3.47 14.12 -2.87
C GLN A 7 -4.21 14.49 -4.17
N GLU A 8 -3.49 14.90 -5.22
CA GLU A 8 -4.05 15.32 -6.50
C GLU A 8 -4.15 14.17 -7.51
N VAL A 9 -3.43 13.07 -7.28
CA VAL A 9 -3.35 11.92 -8.20
C VAL A 9 -4.72 11.27 -8.43
N LEU A 10 -5.45 10.93 -7.36
CA LEU A 10 -6.76 10.27 -7.48
C LEU A 10 -7.82 11.15 -8.16
N PRO A 11 -8.00 12.44 -7.77
CA PRO A 11 -8.88 13.35 -8.50
C PRO A 11 -8.53 13.44 -9.98
N THR A 12 -7.24 13.57 -10.31
CA THR A 12 -6.78 13.68 -11.71
C THR A 12 -7.09 12.42 -12.52
N LEU A 13 -6.87 11.23 -11.95
CA LEU A 13 -7.20 9.96 -12.59
C LEU A 13 -8.71 9.80 -12.82
N LYS A 14 -9.55 10.22 -11.85
CA LYS A 14 -11.00 10.21 -12.01
C LYS A 14 -11.45 11.15 -13.14
N THR A 15 -10.94 12.38 -13.19
CA THR A 15 -11.22 13.31 -14.29
C THR A 15 -10.77 12.76 -15.65
N LEU A 16 -9.62 12.08 -15.70
CA LEU A 16 -9.18 11.42 -16.93
C LEU A 16 -10.13 10.31 -17.37
N LEU A 17 -10.58 9.46 -16.44
CA LEU A 17 -11.56 8.41 -16.74
C LEU A 17 -12.89 9.02 -17.23
N GLU A 18 -13.36 10.11 -16.63
CA GLU A 18 -14.56 10.82 -17.09
C GLU A 18 -14.42 11.36 -18.51
N LYS A 19 -13.26 11.95 -18.86
CA LYS A 19 -12.98 12.42 -20.22
C LYS A 19 -12.99 11.30 -21.27
N ILE A 20 -12.52 10.11 -20.87
CA ILE A 20 -12.53 8.90 -21.70
C ILE A 20 -13.94 8.33 -21.86
N GLU A 21 -14.73 8.26 -20.77
CA GLU A 21 -16.02 7.56 -20.78
C GLU A 21 -17.22 8.42 -21.19
N LYS A 22 -17.24 9.69 -20.76
CA LYS A 22 -18.40 10.58 -20.94
C LYS A 22 -18.18 11.56 -22.08
N ASP A 23 -17.03 12.22 -22.08
CA ASP A 23 -16.79 13.33 -23.02
C ASP A 23 -16.29 12.82 -24.38
N GLY A 24 -15.75 11.60 -24.44
CA GLY A 24 -15.13 11.04 -25.65
C GLY A 24 -13.97 11.88 -26.20
N THR A 25 -13.43 12.79 -25.38
CA THR A 25 -12.39 13.75 -25.77
C THR A 25 -11.00 13.14 -25.79
N VAL A 26 -10.86 11.93 -25.21
CA VAL A 26 -9.62 11.16 -25.16
C VAL A 26 -9.95 9.74 -25.60
N GLU A 27 -9.50 9.37 -26.80
CA GLU A 27 -9.60 8.00 -27.31
C GLU A 27 -8.40 7.18 -26.82
N VAL A 28 -8.70 6.02 -26.25
CA VAL A 28 -7.72 5.05 -25.76
C VAL A 28 -8.19 3.64 -26.11
N TYR A 29 -7.28 2.68 -26.17
CA TYR A 29 -7.65 1.30 -26.31
C TYR A 29 -8.37 0.79 -25.06
N ALA A 30 -9.20 -0.25 -25.23
CA ALA A 30 -9.97 -0.84 -24.13
C ALA A 30 -9.08 -1.28 -22.94
N TYR A 31 -7.90 -1.82 -23.21
CA TYR A 31 -6.95 -2.25 -22.16
C TYR A 31 -6.34 -1.08 -21.39
N GLU A 32 -6.17 0.09 -22.02
CA GLU A 32 -5.65 1.29 -21.36
C GLU A 32 -6.71 1.89 -20.43
N LYS A 33 -7.97 1.89 -20.89
CA LYS A 33 -9.13 2.26 -20.07
C LYS A 33 -9.27 1.35 -18.84
N ASP A 34 -9.14 0.04 -19.02
CA ASP A 34 -9.21 -0.91 -17.92
C ASP A 34 -8.05 -0.73 -16.93
N ALA A 35 -6.84 -0.45 -17.41
CA ALA A 35 -5.70 -0.14 -16.55
C ALA A 35 -5.97 1.10 -15.67
N ILE A 36 -6.57 2.17 -16.22
CA ILE A 36 -6.94 3.36 -15.46
C ILE A 36 -7.97 3.04 -14.37
N LYS A 37 -9.03 2.28 -14.72
CA LYS A 37 -10.04 1.83 -13.74
C LYS A 37 -9.41 1.03 -12.61
N GLN A 38 -8.55 0.08 -12.96
CA GLN A 38 -7.88 -0.78 -12.01
C GLN A 38 -6.97 0.02 -11.08
N VAL A 39 -6.26 1.02 -11.59
CA VAL A 39 -5.44 1.92 -10.77
C VAL A 39 -6.32 2.77 -9.86
N ILE A 40 -7.43 3.35 -10.33
CA ILE A 40 -8.35 4.15 -9.50
C ILE A 40 -8.94 3.31 -8.36
N GLU A 41 -9.36 2.09 -8.67
CA GLU A 41 -9.90 1.14 -7.70
C GLU A 41 -8.84 0.77 -6.65
N GLN A 42 -7.62 0.43 -7.09
CA GLN A 42 -6.50 0.07 -6.21
C GLN A 42 -5.95 1.24 -5.40
N TYR A 43 -6.00 2.46 -5.95
CA TYR A 43 -5.51 3.66 -5.27
C TYR A 43 -6.36 3.99 -4.04
N GLY A 44 -7.64 3.59 -4.04
CA GLY A 44 -8.55 3.75 -2.90
C GLY A 44 -8.52 2.59 -1.90
N THR A 45 -8.18 1.36 -2.32
CA THR A 45 -8.33 0.17 -1.45
C THR A 45 -7.12 -0.16 -0.60
N GLY A 46 -5.89 0.22 -1.01
CA GLY A 46 -4.68 -0.13 -0.24
C GLY A 46 -4.43 -1.66 -0.09
N GLU A 47 -5.19 -2.50 -0.79
CA GLU A 47 -5.23 -3.95 -0.60
C GLU A 47 -3.94 -4.65 -1.01
N ARG A 48 -3.23 -4.16 -2.05
CA ARG A 48 -1.96 -4.79 -2.49
C ARG A 48 -0.81 -4.55 -1.49
N PRO A 49 -0.54 -3.32 -1.02
CA PRO A 49 0.54 -3.09 -0.05
C PRO A 49 0.27 -3.73 1.30
N MET A 50 -0.98 -3.68 1.79
CA MET A 50 -1.35 -4.30 3.07
C MET A 50 -1.26 -5.82 3.00
N SER A 51 -1.74 -6.44 1.92
CA SER A 51 -1.60 -7.89 1.72
C SER A 51 -0.14 -8.32 1.68
N ALA A 52 0.71 -7.59 0.93
CA ALA A 52 2.14 -7.85 0.88
C ALA A 52 2.80 -7.71 2.26
N TYR A 53 2.40 -6.72 3.05
CA TYR A 53 2.85 -6.57 4.43
C TYR A 53 2.45 -7.76 5.30
N PHE A 54 1.19 -8.19 5.28
CA PHE A 54 0.75 -9.33 6.10
C PHE A 54 1.43 -10.64 5.66
N SER A 55 1.73 -10.81 4.37
CA SER A 55 2.55 -11.94 3.91
C SER A 55 3.97 -11.90 4.48
N LEU A 56 4.61 -10.73 4.51
CA LEU A 56 5.92 -10.55 5.14
C LEU A 56 5.86 -10.83 6.65
N GLU A 57 4.86 -10.28 7.34
CA GLU A 57 4.68 -10.47 8.78
C GLU A 57 4.52 -11.96 9.14
N ASN A 58 3.64 -12.67 8.44
CA ASN A 58 3.40 -14.09 8.65
C ASN A 58 4.68 -14.91 8.41
N TRP A 59 5.40 -14.62 7.33
CA TRP A 59 6.67 -15.27 7.06
C TRP A 59 7.69 -15.03 8.19
N LEU A 60 7.78 -13.81 8.74
CA LEU A 60 8.71 -13.49 9.84
C LEU A 60 8.38 -14.23 11.15
N TYR A 61 7.11 -14.52 11.43
CA TYR A 61 6.73 -15.37 12.56
C TYR A 61 7.25 -16.80 12.39
N GLU A 62 7.21 -17.34 11.17
CA GLU A 62 7.63 -18.72 10.87
C GLU A 62 9.16 -18.91 10.84
N GLN A 63 9.93 -17.84 10.60
CA GLN A 63 11.39 -17.91 10.51
C GLN A 63 12.06 -18.12 11.88
N LYS A 64 12.55 -19.31 12.18
CA LYS A 64 13.23 -19.60 13.48
C LYS A 64 14.70 -19.17 13.53
N GLU A 65 15.35 -19.06 12.38
CA GLU A 65 16.81 -18.83 12.31
C GLU A 65 17.22 -17.35 12.36
N LYS A 66 16.28 -16.43 12.14
CA LYS A 66 16.56 -14.99 12.15
C LYS A 66 16.49 -14.45 13.56
N SER A 67 17.48 -13.63 13.93
CA SER A 67 17.46 -12.91 15.19
C SER A 67 16.29 -11.92 15.25
N VAL A 68 15.89 -11.55 16.46
CA VAL A 68 14.80 -10.62 16.71
C VAL A 68 15.05 -9.26 16.03
N GLU A 69 16.29 -8.80 16.05
CA GLU A 69 16.71 -7.53 15.45
C GLU A 69 16.52 -7.54 13.93
N ILE A 70 16.86 -8.66 13.27
CA ILE A 70 16.67 -8.80 11.82
C ILE A 70 15.17 -8.78 11.49
N LYS A 71 14.35 -9.52 12.24
CA LYS A 71 12.90 -9.54 12.02
C LYS A 71 12.27 -8.18 12.23
N SER A 72 12.64 -7.51 13.33
CA SER A 72 12.21 -6.14 13.65
C SER A 72 12.54 -5.17 12.54
N ALA A 73 13.78 -5.17 12.04
CA ALA A 73 14.20 -4.28 10.95
C ALA A 73 13.42 -4.53 9.64
N MET A 74 13.22 -5.80 9.27
CA MET A 74 12.46 -6.18 8.08
C MET A 74 10.99 -5.74 8.19
N LEU A 75 10.36 -6.00 9.34
CA LEU A 75 8.97 -5.61 9.58
C LEU A 75 8.82 -4.09 9.56
N TRP A 76 9.70 -3.36 10.25
CA TRP A 76 9.69 -1.89 10.27
C TRP A 76 9.86 -1.30 8.87
N GLY A 77 10.73 -1.89 8.04
CA GLY A 77 10.86 -1.52 6.63
C GLY A 77 9.57 -1.72 5.83
N GLY A 78 8.89 -2.85 6.01
CA GLY A 78 7.59 -3.11 5.37
C GLY A 78 6.52 -2.10 5.79
N LEU A 79 6.39 -1.86 7.10
CA LEU A 79 5.49 -0.87 7.68
C LEU A 79 5.76 0.55 7.15
N TRP A 80 7.04 0.92 7.01
CA TRP A 80 7.44 2.22 6.49
C TRP A 80 6.99 2.41 5.04
N VAL A 81 7.16 1.39 4.19
CA VAL A 81 6.69 1.41 2.80
C VAL A 81 5.18 1.60 2.76
N VAL A 82 4.42 0.80 3.52
CA VAL A 82 2.96 0.87 3.56
C VAL A 82 2.45 2.22 4.08
N LYS A 83 3.11 2.80 5.09
CA LYS A 83 2.84 4.17 5.55
C LYS A 83 3.11 5.21 4.46
N HIS A 84 4.23 5.09 3.73
CA HIS A 84 4.56 6.02 2.65
C HIS A 84 3.63 5.88 1.44
N MET A 85 3.12 4.68 1.20
CA MET A 85 2.05 4.41 0.24
C MET A 85 0.69 4.94 0.72
N GLY A 86 0.56 5.33 2.00
CA GLY A 86 -0.62 5.99 2.56
C GLY A 86 -1.72 5.02 2.97
N CYS A 87 -1.40 3.73 3.08
CA CYS A 87 -2.37 2.71 3.48
C CYS A 87 -2.62 2.74 5.01
N ILE A 88 -1.63 3.19 5.78
CA ILE A 88 -1.73 3.37 7.24
C ILE A 88 -1.12 4.70 7.67
N ASN A 89 -1.57 5.22 8.81
CA ASN A 89 -0.97 6.40 9.44
C ASN A 89 0.15 6.01 10.42
N TRP A 90 0.84 7.01 10.99
CA TRP A 90 1.96 6.80 11.92
C TRP A 90 1.57 6.07 13.22
N ASN A 91 0.36 6.32 13.75
CA ASN A 91 -0.10 5.66 14.97
C ASN A 91 -0.37 4.19 14.70
N THR A 92 -1.11 3.89 13.63
CA THR A 92 -1.36 2.51 13.18
C THR A 92 -0.06 1.76 12.89
N MET A 93 0.94 2.42 12.28
CA MET A 93 2.26 1.84 12.06
C MET A 93 2.93 1.40 13.38
N ARG A 94 2.89 2.24 14.43
CA ARG A 94 3.47 1.92 15.74
C ARG A 94 2.72 0.81 16.46
N GLU A 95 1.40 0.82 16.37
CA GLU A 95 0.53 -0.21 16.97
C GLU A 95 0.84 -1.58 16.36
N MET A 96 0.83 -1.69 15.03
CA MET A 96 1.14 -2.94 14.32
C MET A 96 2.55 -3.45 14.62
N TYR A 97 3.55 -2.56 14.70
CA TYR A 97 4.88 -2.96 15.12
C TYR A 97 4.90 -3.49 16.56
N GLY A 98 4.20 -2.82 17.48
CA GLY A 98 4.08 -3.24 18.87
C GLY A 98 3.42 -4.60 19.03
N GLU A 99 2.35 -4.86 18.26
CA GLU A 99 1.66 -6.15 18.22
C GLU A 99 2.60 -7.27 17.77
N PHE A 100 3.36 -7.05 16.69
CA PHE A 100 4.34 -8.01 16.22
C PHE A 100 5.40 -8.34 17.27
N MET A 101 5.98 -7.30 17.89
CA MET A 101 7.02 -7.49 18.90
C MET A 101 6.46 -8.16 20.17
N SER A 102 5.26 -7.80 20.60
CA SER A 102 4.58 -8.42 21.74
C SER A 102 4.40 -9.91 21.54
N LYS A 103 3.88 -10.30 20.36
CA LYS A 103 3.67 -11.70 20.00
C LYS A 103 4.99 -12.46 19.84
N HIS A 104 6.03 -11.81 19.32
CA HIS A 104 7.33 -12.45 19.17
C HIS A 104 8.04 -12.67 20.51
N MET A 105 7.84 -11.77 21.48
CA MET A 105 8.41 -11.84 22.83
C MET A 105 7.54 -12.62 23.82
N ASP A 106 6.42 -13.21 23.38
CA ASP A 106 5.46 -13.94 24.21
C ASP A 106 4.90 -13.10 25.38
N LEU A 107 4.74 -11.79 25.14
CA LEU A 107 4.19 -10.85 26.14
C LEU A 107 2.67 -10.76 26.07
N ARG A 108 2.07 -11.21 24.95
CA ARG A 108 0.63 -11.35 24.66
C ARG A 108 0.42 -12.00 23.29
#